data_AF-A0A645H3R1-F1
#
_entry.id   AF-A0A645H3R1-F1
#
_cell.length_a   1.000
_cell.length_b   1.000
_cell.length_c   1.000
_cell.angle_alpha   90.00
_cell.angle_beta   90.00
_cell.angle_gamma   90.00
#
_symmetry.space_group_name_H-M   'P 1'
#
loop_
_entity.id
_entity.type
_entity.pdbx_description
1 polymer ?
#
loop_
_entity_poly.entity_id
_entity_poly.type
_entity_poly.pdbx_seq_one_letter_code
_entity_poly.pdbx_strand_id
1 'polypeptide(L)'
;MSEIISAFIGSIIGAFGAYFTLRFQYNQLFAQTVSNSRNAWLGILRDNIAEMLGEAYNCASFDNEKKVENSSKNKINDSKSTYLKARTQIMTRLNLNEEYHVLLKNKIDELDNLVKGKLDKKWFYTLQDEIIEISQDLLKIEWEKVKKEAGGKKNV
;
A
#
# COMPACT_ATOMS: atom_id res chain seq x y z
N MET A 1 -4.14 -27.58 -57.78
CA MET A 1 -3.64 -28.19 -56.52
C MET A 1 -2.74 -27.25 -55.73
N SER A 2 -1.86 -26.45 -56.37
CA SER A 2 -0.99 -25.47 -55.69
C SER A 2 -1.74 -24.39 -54.90
N GLU A 3 -2.88 -23.89 -55.40
CA GLU A 3 -3.68 -22.83 -54.75
C GLU A 3 -4.40 -23.28 -53.47
N ILE A 4 -4.78 -24.56 -53.38
CA ILE A 4 -5.44 -25.11 -52.20
C ILE A 4 -4.41 -25.32 -51.07
N ILE A 5 -3.19 -25.73 -51.44
CA ILE A 5 -2.09 -25.93 -50.50
C ILE A 5 -1.61 -24.58 -49.93
N SER A 6 -1.53 -23.53 -50.75
CA SER A 6 -1.18 -22.18 -50.27
C SER A 6 -2.26 -21.58 -49.36
N ALA A 7 -3.55 -21.80 -49.67
CA ALA A 7 -4.66 -21.37 -48.81
C ALA A 7 -4.66 -22.08 -47.44
N PHE A 8 -4.36 -23.38 -47.40
CA PHE A 8 -4.24 -24.14 -46.15
C PHE A 8 -3.05 -23.71 -45.29
N ILE A 9 -1.89 -23.47 -45.90
CA ILE A 9 -0.70 -22.99 -45.18
C ILE A 9 -0.95 -21.58 -44.62
N GLY A 10 -1.60 -20.72 -45.40
CA GLY A 10 -2.00 -19.38 -44.97
C GLY A 10 -2.96 -19.39 -43.77
N SER A 11 -3.96 -20.29 -43.77
CA SER A 11 -4.93 -20.38 -42.68
C SER A 11 -4.31 -20.89 -41.37
N ILE A 12 -3.37 -21.84 -41.46
CA ILE A 12 -2.64 -22.37 -40.30
C ILE A 12 -1.74 -21.28 -39.70
N ILE A 13 -0.95 -20.57 -40.51
CA ILE A 13 -0.10 -19.47 -40.03
C ILE A 13 -0.95 -18.34 -39.43
N GLY A 14 -2.08 -18.01 -40.06
CA GLY A 14 -3.04 -17.03 -39.53
C GLY A 14 -3.64 -17.45 -38.19
N ALA A 15 -4.02 -18.72 -38.03
CA ALA A 15 -4.55 -19.26 -36.78
C ALA A 15 -3.50 -19.26 -35.66
N PHE A 16 -2.26 -19.64 -35.97
CA PHE A 16 -1.14 -19.55 -35.01
C PHE A 16 -0.86 -18.10 -34.62
N GLY A 17 -0.79 -17.18 -35.58
CA GLY A 17 -0.59 -15.75 -35.33
C GLY A 17 -1.71 -15.13 -34.48
N ALA A 18 -2.96 -15.49 -34.74
CA ALA A 18 -4.11 -15.05 -33.94
C ALA A 18 -4.05 -15.62 -32.52
N TYR A 19 -3.74 -16.91 -32.37
CA TYR A 19 -3.59 -17.54 -31.05
C TYR A 19 -2.48 -16.87 -30.22
N PHE A 20 -1.31 -16.62 -30.81
CA PHE A 20 -0.23 -15.93 -30.13
C PHE A 20 -0.61 -14.49 -29.79
N THR A 21 -1.20 -13.74 -30.72
CA THR A 21 -1.67 -12.35 -30.48
C THR A 21 -2.65 -12.29 -29.30
N LEU A 22 -3.66 -13.16 -29.28
CA LEU A 22 -4.64 -13.22 -28.19
C LEU A 22 -3.98 -13.53 -26.85
N ARG A 23 -3.02 -14.45 -26.82
CA ARG A 23 -2.28 -14.80 -25.61
C ARG A 23 -1.38 -13.66 -25.13
N PHE A 24 -0.70 -12.96 -26.04
CA PHE A 24 0.12 -11.79 -25.70
C PHE A 24 -0.73 -10.64 -25.19
N GLN A 25 -1.84 -10.32 -25.86
CA GLN A 25 -2.78 -9.28 -25.43
C GLN A 25 -3.37 -9.59 -24.05
N TYR A 26 -3.79 -10.84 -23.81
CA TYR A 26 -4.30 -11.24 -22.51
C TYR A 26 -3.25 -11.08 -21.39
N ASN A 27 -2.01 -11.52 -21.65
CA ASN A 27 -0.93 -11.37 -20.68
C ASN A 27 -0.58 -9.90 -20.40
N GLN A 28 -0.61 -9.05 -21.42
CA GLN A 28 -0.39 -7.60 -21.25
C GLN A 28 -1.52 -6.95 -20.46
N LEU A 29 -2.79 -7.25 -20.79
CA LEU A 29 -3.95 -6.74 -20.06
C LEU A 29 -3.92 -7.20 -18.61
N PHE A 30 -3.63 -8.47 -18.36
CA PHE A 30 -3.50 -9.01 -17.01
C PHE A 30 -2.38 -8.32 -16.22
N ALA A 31 -1.17 -8.22 -16.80
CA ALA A 31 -0.04 -7.54 -16.17
C ALA A 31 -0.35 -6.05 -15.88
N GLN A 32 -1.02 -5.37 -16.80
CA GLN A 32 -1.42 -3.98 -16.64
C GLN A 32 -2.47 -3.82 -15.55
N THR A 33 -3.51 -4.66 -15.52
CA THR A 33 -4.55 -4.62 -14.49
C THR A 33 -3.99 -4.91 -13.10
N VAL A 34 -3.15 -5.94 -12.96
CA VAL A 34 -2.52 -6.29 -11.68
C VAL A 34 -1.59 -5.17 -11.21
N SER A 35 -0.75 -4.64 -12.09
CA SER A 35 0.16 -3.53 -11.78
C SER A 35 -0.62 -2.29 -11.34
N ASN A 36 -1.66 -1.89 -12.08
CA ASN A 36 -2.49 -0.74 -11.74
C ASN A 36 -3.20 -0.91 -10.39
N SER A 37 -3.79 -2.08 -10.14
CA SER A 37 -4.48 -2.38 -8.88
C SER A 37 -3.53 -2.35 -7.68
N ARG A 38 -2.35 -2.97 -7.81
CA ARG A 38 -1.33 -2.99 -6.76
C ARG A 38 -0.75 -1.60 -6.50
N ASN A 39 -0.51 -0.81 -7.55
CA ASN A 39 -0.01 0.56 -7.40
C ASN A 39 -1.02 1.46 -6.70
N ALA A 40 -2.29 1.33 -7.05
CA ALA A 40 -3.37 2.02 -6.34
C ALA A 40 -3.41 1.60 -4.86
N TRP A 41 -3.29 0.31 -4.57
CA TRP A 41 -3.24 -0.20 -3.20
C TRP A 41 -2.03 0.35 -2.41
N LEU A 42 -0.82 0.37 -3.01
CA LEU A 42 0.39 0.94 -2.40
C LEU A 42 0.23 2.44 -2.12
N GLY A 43 -0.39 3.17 -3.05
CA GLY A 43 -0.71 4.58 -2.88
C GLY A 43 -1.63 4.81 -1.67
N ILE A 44 -2.74 4.08 -1.61
CA ILE A 44 -3.68 4.14 -0.48
C ILE A 44 -3.00 3.79 0.84
N LEU A 45 -2.12 2.79 0.87
CA LEU A 45 -1.40 2.43 2.08
C LEU A 45 -0.49 3.58 2.55
N ARG A 46 0.25 4.20 1.63
CA ARG A 46 1.10 5.37 1.93
C ARG A 46 0.28 6.54 2.47
N ASP A 47 -0.86 6.82 1.85
CA ASP A 47 -1.75 7.91 2.26
C ASP A 47 -2.30 7.66 3.67
N ASN A 48 -2.74 6.44 3.98
CA ASN A 48 -3.22 6.08 5.32
C ASN A 48 -2.10 6.20 6.37
N ILE A 49 -0.86 5.84 6.04
CA ILE A 49 0.29 5.99 6.95
C ILE A 49 0.56 7.47 7.24
N ALA A 50 0.54 8.31 6.20
CA ALA A 50 0.73 9.75 6.34
C ALA A 50 -0.39 10.38 7.18
N GLU A 51 -1.65 10.02 6.92
CA GLU A 51 -2.81 10.50 7.67
C GLU A 51 -2.74 10.05 9.14
N MET A 52 -2.40 8.79 9.40
CA MET A 52 -2.22 8.27 10.76
C MET A 52 -1.12 9.02 11.51
N LEU A 53 0.05 9.24 10.92
CA LEU A 53 1.15 9.95 11.58
C LEU A 53 0.81 11.43 11.84
N GLY A 54 0.17 12.09 10.87
CA GLY A 54 -0.26 13.49 11.02
C GLY A 54 -1.29 13.65 12.13
N GLU A 55 -2.28 12.76 12.20
CA GLU A 55 -3.28 12.81 13.26
C GLU A 55 -2.75 12.32 14.60
N ALA A 56 -1.76 11.42 14.62
CA ALA A 56 -1.09 11.04 15.86
C ALA A 56 -0.44 12.25 16.54
N TYR A 57 0.20 13.13 15.77
CA TYR A 57 0.76 14.39 16.28
C TYR A 57 -0.33 15.29 16.88
N ASN A 58 -1.47 15.43 16.18
CA ASN A 58 -2.60 16.25 16.64
C ASN A 58 -3.25 15.66 17.90
N CYS A 59 -3.41 14.34 17.96
CA CYS A 59 -3.96 13.65 19.14
C CYS A 59 -3.02 13.75 20.34
N ALA A 60 -1.71 13.64 20.09
CA ALA A 60 -0.69 13.65 21.12
C ALA A 60 -0.51 15.01 21.82
N SER A 61 -1.10 16.08 21.29
CA SER A 61 -1.23 17.38 21.97
C SER A 61 0.11 17.90 22.53
N PHE A 62 1.03 18.33 21.66
CA PHE A 62 2.26 19.02 22.11
C PHE A 62 2.00 20.34 22.84
N ASP A 63 0.82 20.90 22.68
CA ASP A 63 0.40 22.12 23.34
C ASP A 63 -0.15 21.80 24.74
N ASN A 64 0.79 21.69 25.69
CA ASN A 64 0.50 22.24 27.01
C ASN A 64 0.08 23.70 26.81
N GLU A 65 -0.95 24.13 27.53
CA GLU A 65 -1.39 25.53 27.65
C GLU A 65 -2.23 26.09 26.50
N LYS A 66 -3.52 25.76 26.51
CA LYS A 66 -4.58 26.78 26.69
C LYS A 66 -5.92 26.10 26.85
N LYS A 67 -6.73 26.64 27.76
CA LYS A 67 -8.12 26.25 28.01
C LYS A 67 -8.83 25.95 26.69
N VAL A 68 -9.12 24.67 26.46
CA VAL A 68 -9.79 24.18 25.26
C VAL A 68 -11.23 24.72 25.29
N GLU A 69 -11.48 25.80 24.54
CA GLU A 69 -12.84 26.21 24.17
C GLU A 69 -13.56 25.03 23.50
N ASN A 70 -14.90 24.97 23.61
CA ASN A 70 -15.70 23.85 23.09
C ASN A 70 -15.44 23.55 21.59
N SER A 71 -15.00 24.53 20.80
CA SER A 71 -14.60 24.39 19.40
C SER A 71 -13.35 23.51 19.20
N SER A 72 -12.39 23.55 20.14
CA SER A 72 -11.15 22.78 20.08
C SER A 72 -11.33 21.33 20.51
N LYS A 73 -12.33 21.02 21.35
CA LYS A 73 -12.69 19.62 21.69
C LYS A 73 -13.22 18.84 20.48
N ASN A 74 -14.02 19.48 19.63
CA ASN A 74 -14.55 18.83 18.43
C ASN A 74 -13.40 18.46 17.47
N LYS A 75 -12.44 19.36 17.26
CA LYS A 75 -11.26 19.09 16.42
C LYS A 75 -10.41 17.92 16.94
N ILE A 76 -10.20 17.83 18.25
CA ILE A 76 -9.43 16.71 18.85
C ILE A 76 -10.18 15.37 18.66
N ASN A 77 -11.50 15.37 18.82
CA ASN A 77 -12.31 14.17 18.57
C ASN A 77 -12.29 13.76 17.10
N ASP A 78 -12.33 14.73 16.18
CA ASP A 78 -12.22 14.49 14.74
C ASP A 78 -10.85 13.90 14.39
N SER A 79 -9.75 14.49 14.88
CA SER A 79 -8.39 13.96 14.72
C SER A 79 -8.26 12.54 15.24
N LYS A 80 -8.82 12.24 16.42
CA LYS A 80 -8.80 10.89 16.99
C LYS A 80 -9.59 9.89 16.14
N SER A 81 -10.75 10.30 15.62
CA SER A 81 -11.56 9.48 14.73
C SER A 81 -10.80 9.16 13.43
N THR A 82 -10.20 10.18 12.82
CA THR A 82 -9.41 10.05 11.59
C THR A 82 -8.18 9.16 11.82
N TYR A 83 -7.45 9.35 12.92
CA TYR A 83 -6.35 8.49 13.33
C TYR A 83 -6.77 7.02 13.42
N LEU A 84 -7.85 6.73 14.16
CA LEU A 84 -8.33 5.35 14.35
C LEU A 84 -8.77 4.71 13.04
N LYS A 85 -9.39 5.49 12.15
CA LYS A 85 -9.79 5.04 10.82
C LYS A 85 -8.55 4.67 9.99
N ALA A 86 -7.58 5.57 9.86
CA ALA A 86 -6.36 5.34 9.09
C ALA A 86 -5.57 4.14 9.65
N ARG A 87 -5.40 4.09 10.97
CA ARG A 87 -4.80 2.95 11.68
C ARG A 87 -5.49 1.62 11.35
N THR A 88 -6.81 1.57 11.43
CA THR A 88 -7.59 0.35 11.14
C THR A 88 -7.45 -0.07 9.68
N GLN A 89 -7.41 0.90 8.77
CA GLN A 89 -7.19 0.65 7.35
C GLN A 89 -5.79 0.10 7.06
N ILE A 90 -4.76 0.54 7.80
CA ILE A 90 -3.42 -0.04 7.70
C ILE A 90 -3.45 -1.47 8.23
N MET A 91 -3.92 -1.68 9.47
CA MET A 91 -3.93 -2.99 10.13
C MET A 91 -4.67 -4.08 9.33
N THR A 92 -5.75 -3.73 8.62
CA THR A 92 -6.51 -4.66 7.78
C THR A 92 -5.80 -5.03 6.46
N ARG A 93 -4.78 -4.28 6.07
CA ARG A 93 -3.99 -4.50 4.84
C ARG A 93 -2.65 -5.19 5.11
N LEU A 94 -2.16 -5.19 6.35
CA LEU A 94 -0.90 -5.83 6.69
C LEU A 94 -1.03 -7.36 6.66
N ASN A 95 -0.02 -8.02 6.08
CA ASN A 95 0.11 -9.46 6.08
C ASN A 95 1.03 -9.90 7.22
N LEU A 96 0.47 -10.34 8.36
CA LEU A 96 1.23 -10.67 9.57
C LEU A 96 2.10 -11.94 9.47
N ASN A 97 2.14 -12.59 8.30
CA ASN A 97 3.09 -13.66 8.01
C ASN A 97 4.43 -13.13 7.45
N GLU A 98 4.52 -11.83 7.17
CA GLU A 98 5.71 -11.19 6.61
C GLU A 98 6.39 -10.29 7.66
N GLU A 99 7.71 -10.40 7.77
CA GLU A 99 8.51 -9.74 8.81
C GLU A 99 8.32 -8.21 8.86
N TYR A 100 8.44 -7.53 7.72
CA TYR A 100 8.28 -6.07 7.65
C TYR A 100 6.87 -5.60 8.03
N HIS A 101 5.85 -6.42 7.76
CA HIS A 101 4.47 -6.09 8.15
C HIS A 101 4.29 -6.22 9.66
N VAL A 102 4.92 -7.22 10.28
CA VAL A 102 4.94 -7.39 11.75
C VAL A 102 5.71 -6.24 12.41
N LEU A 103 6.87 -5.86 11.86
CA LEU A 103 7.66 -4.72 12.35
C LEU A 103 6.85 -3.42 12.32
N LEU A 104 6.18 -3.14 11.19
CA LEU A 104 5.34 -1.96 11.04
C LEU A 104 4.19 -1.96 12.06
N LYS A 105 3.51 -3.11 12.22
CA LYS A 105 2.45 -3.26 13.24
C LYS A 105 2.97 -2.92 14.64
N ASN A 106 4.11 -3.48 15.03
CA ASN A 106 4.66 -3.27 16.37
C ASN A 106 4.96 -1.78 16.63
N LYS A 107 5.50 -1.08 15.64
CA LYS A 107 5.77 0.36 15.75
C LYS A 107 4.50 1.20 15.81
N ILE A 108 3.44 0.78 15.11
CA ILE A 108 2.11 1.39 15.25
C ILE A 108 1.53 1.16 16.65
N ASP A 109 1.71 -0.02 17.22
CA ASP A 109 1.26 -0.30 18.59
C ASP A 109 2.07 0.50 19.63
N GLU A 110 3.37 0.74 19.40
CA GLU A 110 4.18 1.68 20.20
C GLU A 110 3.62 3.11 20.10
N LEU A 111 3.20 3.52 18.89
CA LEU A 111 2.61 4.84 18.65
C LEU A 111 1.27 4.99 19.37
N ASP A 112 0.44 3.96 19.41
CA ASP A 112 -0.82 3.96 20.16
C ASP A 112 -0.60 4.21 21.66
N ASN A 113 0.46 3.63 22.22
CA ASN A 113 0.80 3.79 23.64
C ASN A 113 1.26 5.22 23.93
N LEU A 114 2.01 5.82 23.02
CA LEU A 114 2.35 7.24 23.07
C LEU A 114 1.09 8.10 23.03
N VAL A 115 0.23 7.96 22.03
CA VAL A 115 -0.99 8.77 21.86
C VAL A 115 -1.93 8.71 23.08
N LYS A 116 -1.94 7.59 23.83
CA LYS A 116 -2.74 7.43 25.06
C LYS A 116 -2.05 7.98 26.32
N GLY A 117 -0.73 8.15 26.29
CA GLY A 117 0.11 8.46 27.44
C GLY A 117 0.56 9.92 27.51
N LYS A 118 1.51 10.19 28.40
CA LYS A 118 2.19 11.48 28.49
C LYS A 118 3.36 11.49 27.52
N LEU A 119 3.27 12.32 26.49
CA LEU A 119 4.14 12.21 25.31
C LEU A 119 5.52 12.86 25.51
N ASP A 120 6.57 12.16 25.08
CA ASP A 120 7.89 12.75 24.81
C ASP A 120 7.98 13.11 23.32
N LYS A 121 8.16 14.40 23.03
CA LYS A 121 8.29 14.93 21.67
C LYS A 121 9.44 14.32 20.89
N LYS A 122 10.57 14.12 21.56
CA LYS A 122 11.73 13.52 20.93
C LYS A 122 11.42 12.09 20.53
N TRP A 123 10.82 11.33 21.44
CA TRP A 123 10.45 9.94 21.17
C TRP A 123 9.40 9.81 20.07
N PHE A 124 8.42 10.72 20.01
CA PHE A 124 7.43 10.74 18.93
C PHE A 124 8.08 10.88 17.55
N TYR A 125 9.00 11.83 17.37
CA TYR A 125 9.66 12.01 16.08
C TYR A 125 10.55 10.82 15.73
N THR A 126 11.26 10.24 16.70
CA THR A 126 12.03 9.02 16.47
C THR A 126 11.13 7.88 15.98
N LEU A 127 9.99 7.66 16.65
CA LEU A 127 9.07 6.61 16.25
C LEU A 127 8.41 6.89 14.90
N GLN A 128 8.11 8.15 14.60
CA GLN A 128 7.61 8.58 13.30
C GLN A 128 8.60 8.24 12.18
N ASP A 129 9.89 8.55 12.38
CA ASP A 129 10.94 8.25 11.41
C ASP A 129 11.10 6.74 11.21
N GLU A 130 11.11 5.95 12.30
CA GLU A 130 11.16 4.49 12.23
C GLU A 130 9.97 3.88 11.46
N ILE A 131 8.75 4.39 11.69
CA ILE A 131 7.56 3.98 10.95
C ILE A 131 7.71 4.30 9.46
N ILE A 132 8.23 5.49 9.13
CA ILE A 132 8.45 5.90 7.73
C ILE A 132 9.48 4.98 7.07
N GLU A 133 10.61 4.71 7.72
CA GLU A 133 11.66 3.85 7.19
C GLU A 133 11.14 2.43 6.90
N ILE A 134 10.49 1.80 7.88
CA ILE A 134 9.91 0.46 7.71
C ILE A 134 8.86 0.46 6.60
N SER A 135 8.05 1.51 6.52
CA SER A 135 7.03 1.65 5.48
C SER A 135 7.66 1.78 4.08
N GLN A 136 8.75 2.52 3.94
CA GLN A 136 9.47 2.63 2.67
C GLN A 136 10.05 1.29 2.22
N ASP A 137 10.66 0.55 3.14
CA ASP A 137 11.20 -0.79 2.86
C ASP A 137 10.09 -1.78 2.47
N LEU A 138 8.99 -1.80 3.22
CA LEU A 138 7.82 -2.63 2.92
C LEU A 138 7.24 -2.31 1.55
N LEU A 139 7.03 -1.02 1.23
CA LEU A 139 6.50 -0.60 -0.06
C LEU A 139 7.47 -0.95 -1.20
N LYS A 140 8.78 -0.89 -0.97
CA LYS A 140 9.80 -1.30 -1.94
C LYS A 140 9.75 -2.81 -2.21
N ILE A 141 9.63 -3.62 -1.16
CA ILE A 141 9.50 -5.09 -1.29
C ILE A 141 8.25 -5.45 -2.10
N GLU A 142 7.11 -4.85 -1.76
CA GLU A 142 5.86 -5.07 -2.50
C GLU A 142 5.98 -4.60 -3.96
N TRP A 143 6.61 -3.46 -4.21
CA TRP A 143 6.88 -2.99 -5.57
C TRP A 143 7.73 -3.98 -6.40
N GLU A 144 8.77 -4.57 -5.79
CA GLU A 144 9.55 -5.62 -6.46
C GLU A 144 8.72 -6.87 -6.78
N LYS A 145 7.79 -7.27 -5.88
CA LYS A 145 6.85 -8.38 -6.15
C LYS A 145 5.94 -8.06 -7.34
N VAL A 146 5.39 -6.85 -7.39
CA VAL A 146 4.53 -6.38 -8.51
C VAL A 146 5.26 -6.42 -9.84
N LYS A 147 6.53 -5.97 -9.88
CA LYS A 147 7.34 -6.03 -11.10
C LYS A 147 7.59 -7.47 -11.57
N LYS A 148 7.81 -8.41 -10.64
CA LYS A 148 7.99 -9.82 -10.98
C LYS A 148 6.72 -10.44 -11.55
N GLU A 149 5.57 -10.17 -10.92
CA GLU A 149 4.25 -10.62 -11.36
C GLU A 149 3.89 -10.07 -12.75
N ALA A 150 4.06 -8.77 -12.97
CA ALA A 150 3.79 -8.11 -14.24
C ALA A 150 4.75 -8.55 -15.37
N GLY A 151 5.98 -8.94 -15.03
CA GLY A 151 6.95 -9.51 -15.97
C GLY A 151 6.65 -10.95 -16.41
N GLY A 152 5.58 -11.57 -15.92
CA GLY A 152 5.19 -12.94 -16.27
C GLY A 152 6.11 -14.03 -15.72
N LYS A 153 7.04 -13.68 -14.81
CA LYS A 153 7.84 -14.68 -14.08
C LYS A 153 6.94 -15.28 -13.00
N LYS A 154 6.46 -16.51 -13.23
CA LYS A 154 5.78 -17.29 -12.19
C LYS A 154 6.69 -17.35 -10.97
N ASN A 155 6.20 -16.86 -9.84
CA ASN A 155 6.81 -17.10 -8.54
C ASN A 155 6.78 -18.61 -8.31
N VAL A 156 7.96 -19.24 -8.31
CA VAL A 156 8.19 -20.55 -7.68
C VAL A 156 8.53 -20.29 -6.23
#